data_AF-A0AAX4NHN0-F1
#
_entry.id   AF-A0AAX4NHN0-F1
#
_cell.length_a   1.000
_cell.length_b   1.000
_cell.length_c   1.000
_cell.angle_alpha   90.00
_cell.angle_beta   90.00
_cell.angle_gamma   90.00
#
_symmetry.space_group_name_H-M   'P 1'
#
loop_
_entity.id
_entity.type
_entity.pdbx_description
1 polymer ?
#
loop_
_entity_poly.entity_id
_entity_poly.type
_entity_poly.pdbx_seq_one_letter_code
_entity_poly.pdbx_strand_id
1 'polypeptide(L)'
;MSAEEELKSIIESSRKISQDGTLVTYDLTSGIDFSNPKAVAKALSDVFFEKDAINWFKVNDDKIDFVPTYKVRVVMKEEHNKKLESTVDDFLKDLQKDGISKDYSKQIKKGSIIATQLQSAMAKHALESTLFKHSLDKVYEDSIRDDLFVDLLEKLEIRSLSGKDLIDWNKLPL
;
A
#
# COMPACT_ATOMS: atom_id res chain seq x y z
N MET A 1 -12.93 1.06 -24.29
CA MET A 1 -12.38 1.40 -22.98
C MET A 1 -13.38 0.93 -21.95
N SER A 2 -12.97 0.10 -20.99
CA SER A 2 -13.84 -0.35 -19.91
C SER A 2 -14.06 0.77 -18.89
N ALA A 3 -15.11 0.67 -18.07
CA ALA A 3 -15.37 1.64 -17.00
C ALA A 3 -14.22 1.69 -15.97
N GLU A 4 -13.50 0.58 -15.78
CA GLU A 4 -12.32 0.52 -14.91
C GLU A 4 -11.13 1.27 -15.51
N GLU A 5 -10.87 1.10 -16.81
CA GLU A 5 -9.82 1.82 -17.53
C GLU A 5 -10.08 3.33 -17.56
N GLU A 6 -11.35 3.72 -17.74
CA GLU A 6 -11.77 5.11 -17.67
C GLU A 6 -11.53 5.71 -16.28
N LEU A 7 -11.92 4.99 -15.21
CA LEU A 7 -11.70 5.44 -13.85
C LEU A 7 -10.20 5.60 -13.52
N LYS A 8 -9.36 4.63 -13.94
CA LYS A 8 -7.90 4.73 -13.80
C LYS A 8 -7.34 5.92 -14.56
N SER A 9 -7.80 6.16 -15.79
CA SER A 9 -7.36 7.30 -16.60
C SER A 9 -7.74 8.64 -15.96
N ILE A 10 -8.95 8.75 -15.37
CA ILE A 10 -9.37 9.96 -14.65
C ILE A 10 -8.47 10.18 -13.43
N ILE A 11 -8.26 9.14 -12.61
CA ILE A 11 -7.39 9.24 -11.42
C ILE A 11 -5.96 9.61 -11.81
N GLU A 12 -5.40 9.00 -12.85
CA GLU A 12 -4.07 9.33 -13.34
C GLU A 12 -3.99 10.79 -13.80
N SER A 13 -4.99 11.28 -14.55
CA SER A 13 -5.04 12.67 -15.01
C SER A 13 -5.16 13.70 -13.89
N SER A 14 -5.65 13.28 -12.72
CA SER A 14 -5.73 14.13 -11.52
C SER A 14 -4.38 14.32 -10.82
N ARG A 15 -3.35 13.53 -11.19
CA ARG A 15 -2.03 13.53 -10.56
C ARG A 15 -1.24 14.77 -10.96
N LYS A 16 -0.81 15.54 -9.96
CA LYS A 16 -0.03 16.78 -10.12
C LYS A 16 1.24 16.69 -9.28
N ILE A 17 2.38 17.10 -9.85
CA ILE A 17 3.64 17.19 -9.12
C ILE A 17 3.88 18.67 -8.77
N SER A 18 4.24 18.94 -7.52
CA SER A 18 4.69 20.25 -7.06
C SER A 18 5.95 20.72 -7.81
N GLN A 19 6.17 22.04 -7.86
CA GLN A 19 7.30 22.62 -8.59
C GLN A 19 8.66 22.17 -8.06
N ASP A 20 8.77 21.92 -6.76
CA ASP A 20 10.00 21.42 -6.11
C ASP A 20 10.13 19.89 -6.15
N GLY A 21 9.12 19.18 -6.67
CA GLY A 21 9.09 17.73 -6.76
C GLY A 21 8.89 17.00 -5.43
N THR A 22 8.66 17.70 -4.31
CA THR A 22 8.60 17.10 -2.97
C THR A 22 7.23 16.51 -2.62
N LEU A 23 6.20 16.91 -3.36
CA LEU A 23 4.82 16.51 -3.17
C LEU A 23 4.15 16.15 -4.50
N VAL A 24 3.51 14.99 -4.53
CA VAL A 24 2.57 14.56 -5.57
C VAL A 24 1.16 14.64 -5.00
N THR A 25 0.23 15.21 -5.75
CA THR A 25 -1.18 15.35 -5.34
C THR A 25 -2.08 14.65 -6.34
N TYR A 26 -2.95 13.77 -5.85
CA TYR A 26 -4.11 13.24 -6.56
C TYR A 26 -5.35 14.03 -6.17
N ASP A 27 -5.83 14.86 -7.08
CA ASP A 27 -6.95 15.77 -6.85
C ASP A 27 -8.27 15.13 -7.31
N LEU A 28 -8.87 14.31 -6.43
CA LEU A 28 -10.11 13.58 -6.69
C LEU A 28 -11.35 14.37 -6.29
N THR A 29 -11.24 15.70 -6.23
CA THR A 29 -12.33 16.59 -5.81
C THR A 29 -13.38 16.79 -6.90
N SER A 30 -13.06 16.40 -8.14
CA SER A 30 -13.93 16.47 -9.30
C SER A 30 -13.72 15.26 -10.23
N GLY A 31 -14.72 14.92 -11.04
CA GLY A 31 -14.63 13.86 -12.03
C GLY A 31 -14.69 12.42 -11.51
N ILE A 32 -14.71 12.21 -10.19
CA ILE A 32 -14.83 10.89 -9.55
C ILE A 32 -16.20 10.73 -8.89
N ASP A 33 -16.86 9.62 -9.19
CA ASP A 33 -18.06 9.17 -8.47
C ASP A 33 -17.70 8.14 -7.40
N PHE A 34 -17.88 8.52 -6.14
CA PHE A 34 -17.65 7.64 -4.98
C PHE A 34 -18.84 6.72 -4.68
N SER A 35 -19.82 6.60 -5.57
CA SER A 35 -20.98 5.71 -5.40
C SER A 35 -20.59 4.24 -5.23
N ASN A 36 -19.46 3.82 -5.81
CA ASN A 36 -18.85 2.50 -5.68
C ASN A 36 -17.44 2.60 -5.04
N PRO A 37 -17.36 2.67 -3.69
CA PRO A 37 -16.10 2.88 -2.97
C PRO A 37 -14.99 1.90 -3.35
N LYS A 38 -15.34 0.62 -3.51
CA LYS A 38 -14.39 -0.46 -3.81
C LYS A 38 -13.76 -0.32 -5.19
N ALA A 39 -14.53 0.09 -6.20
CA ALA A 39 -14.00 0.30 -7.54
C ALA A 39 -13.02 1.48 -7.57
N VAL A 40 -13.37 2.58 -6.87
CA VAL A 40 -12.51 3.76 -6.74
C VAL A 40 -11.24 3.44 -5.96
N ALA A 41 -11.37 2.76 -4.82
CA ALA A 41 -10.26 2.30 -4.00
C ALA A 41 -9.26 1.47 -4.80
N LYS A 42 -9.76 0.48 -5.54
CA LYS A 42 -8.94 -0.39 -6.37
C LYS A 42 -8.23 0.39 -7.48
N ALA A 43 -8.97 1.22 -8.23
CA ALA A 43 -8.38 2.00 -9.31
C ALA A 43 -7.32 2.99 -8.78
N LEU A 44 -7.56 3.59 -7.61
CA LEU A 44 -6.61 4.47 -6.94
C LEU A 44 -5.37 3.70 -6.47
N SER A 45 -5.54 2.52 -5.87
CA SER A 45 -4.44 1.63 -5.48
C SER A 45 -3.55 1.28 -6.65
N ASP A 46 -4.16 0.81 -7.75
CA ASP A 46 -3.42 0.43 -8.95
C ASP A 46 -2.63 1.64 -9.51
N VAL A 47 -3.27 2.81 -9.68
CA VAL A 47 -2.60 4.00 -10.22
C VAL A 47 -1.51 4.53 -9.28
N PHE A 48 -1.78 4.63 -7.98
CA PHE A 48 -0.80 5.07 -6.99
C PHE A 48 0.42 4.15 -6.98
N PHE A 49 0.20 2.84 -7.04
CA PHE A 49 1.30 1.90 -7.01
C PHE A 49 2.15 1.98 -8.28
N GLU A 50 1.50 1.98 -9.44
CA GLU A 50 2.17 2.05 -10.75
C GLU A 50 2.94 3.36 -10.97
N LYS A 51 2.41 4.49 -10.49
CA LYS A 51 3.04 5.80 -10.71
C LYS A 51 4.00 6.23 -9.63
N ASP A 52 3.77 5.80 -8.38
CA ASP A 52 4.48 6.34 -7.24
C ASP A 52 5.13 5.26 -6.38
N ALA A 53 4.36 4.38 -5.73
CA ALA A 53 4.90 3.48 -4.72
C ALA A 53 5.99 2.55 -5.25
N ILE A 54 5.85 2.04 -6.48
CA ILE A 54 6.83 1.14 -7.11
C ILE A 54 8.24 1.76 -7.21
N ASN A 55 8.34 3.09 -7.27
CA ASN A 55 9.61 3.80 -7.37
C ASN A 55 10.30 3.98 -6.00
N TRP A 56 9.58 3.76 -4.91
CA TRP A 56 10.12 3.87 -3.55
C TRP A 56 10.76 2.56 -3.09
N PHE A 57 10.28 1.43 -3.59
CA PHE A 57 10.86 0.13 -3.26
C PHE A 57 11.98 -0.20 -4.24
N LYS A 58 13.18 -0.42 -3.70
CA LYS A 58 14.34 -0.90 -4.46
C LYS A 58 14.68 -2.31 -4.02
N VAL A 59 14.84 -3.20 -4.99
CA VAL A 59 15.27 -4.57 -4.73
C VAL A 59 16.79 -4.61 -4.85
N ASN A 60 17.48 -4.84 -3.74
CA ASN A 60 18.92 -5.03 -3.67
C ASN A 60 19.22 -6.42 -3.11
N ASP A 61 19.77 -7.30 -3.96
CA ASP A 61 20.00 -8.72 -3.69
C ASP A 61 18.75 -9.43 -3.15
N ASP A 62 18.71 -9.68 -1.83
CA ASP A 62 17.63 -10.35 -1.10
C ASP A 62 16.90 -9.41 -0.12
N LYS A 63 17.06 -8.09 -0.26
CA LYS A 63 16.39 -7.07 0.56
C LYS A 63 15.55 -6.13 -0.28
N ILE A 64 14.43 -5.71 0.31
CA ILE A 64 13.59 -4.63 -0.21
C ILE A 64 13.95 -3.39 0.61
N ASP A 65 14.56 -2.40 -0.02
CA ASP A 65 14.81 -1.10 0.58
C ASP A 65 13.66 -0.15 0.26
N PHE A 66 13.18 0.58 1.26
CA PHE A 66 12.19 1.63 1.08
C PHE A 66 12.87 3.01 1.07
N VAL A 67 12.87 3.67 -0.07
CA VAL A 67 13.57 4.93 -0.33
C VAL A 67 12.63 5.94 -1.01
N PRO A 68 11.66 6.48 -0.27
CA PRO A 68 10.73 7.47 -0.80
C PRO A 68 11.43 8.81 -1.02
N THR A 69 11.16 9.43 -2.16
CA THR A 69 11.78 10.70 -2.56
C THR A 69 10.83 11.90 -2.49
N TYR A 70 9.54 11.65 -2.26
CA TYR A 70 8.48 12.65 -2.15
C TYR A 70 7.31 12.10 -1.33
N LYS A 71 6.42 12.99 -0.90
CA LYS A 71 5.13 12.62 -0.29
C LYS A 71 4.04 12.53 -1.36
N VAL A 72 3.03 11.72 -1.10
CA VAL A 72 1.81 11.65 -1.90
C VAL A 72 0.63 12.10 -1.06
N ARG A 73 -0.18 13.01 -1.60
CA ARG A 73 -1.44 13.45 -1.02
C ARG A 73 -2.60 13.11 -1.93
N VAL A 74 -3.59 12.41 -1.41
CA VAL A 74 -4.89 12.20 -2.07
C VAL A 74 -5.90 13.16 -1.45
N VAL A 75 -6.54 13.99 -2.27
CA VAL A 75 -7.58 14.93 -1.83
C VAL A 75 -8.92 14.47 -2.37
N MET A 76 -9.89 14.23 -1.48
CA MET A 76 -11.22 13.74 -1.85
C MET A 76 -12.30 14.79 -1.59
N LYS A 77 -13.31 14.83 -2.47
CA LYS A 77 -14.48 15.70 -2.34
C LYS A 77 -15.28 15.34 -1.08
N GLU A 78 -15.73 16.33 -0.32
CA GLU A 78 -16.59 16.12 0.86
C GLU A 78 -18.05 15.86 0.51
N GLU A 79 -18.30 14.77 -0.20
CA GLU A 79 -19.65 14.30 -0.47
C GLU A 79 -19.79 12.86 0.00
N HIS A 80 -20.89 12.57 0.70
CA HIS A 80 -21.18 11.23 1.23
C HIS A 80 -20.07 10.65 2.14
N ASN A 81 -19.74 11.35 3.24
CA ASN A 81 -18.64 11.01 4.18
C ASN A 81 -18.41 9.52 4.46
N LYS A 82 -19.47 8.72 4.67
CA LYS A 82 -19.33 7.27 4.91
C LYS A 82 -18.72 6.51 3.72
N LYS A 83 -19.05 6.92 2.49
CA LYS A 83 -18.51 6.31 1.27
C LYS A 83 -17.05 6.68 1.09
N LEU A 84 -16.66 7.91 1.45
CA LEU A 84 -15.26 8.34 1.45
C LEU A 84 -14.43 7.50 2.43
N GLU A 85 -14.90 7.38 3.67
CA GLU A 85 -14.25 6.52 4.68
C GLU A 85 -14.13 5.08 4.19
N SER A 86 -15.20 4.53 3.58
CA SER A 86 -15.16 3.20 2.97
C SER A 86 -14.14 3.09 1.83
N THR A 87 -14.03 4.12 0.97
CA THR A 87 -13.03 4.17 -0.11
C THR A 87 -11.62 4.19 0.47
N VAL A 88 -11.39 4.94 1.54
CA VAL A 88 -10.09 4.98 2.21
C VAL A 88 -9.75 3.62 2.80
N ASP A 89 -10.65 3.01 3.56
CA ASP A 89 -10.45 1.69 4.16
C ASP A 89 -10.16 0.63 3.09
N ASP A 90 -10.91 0.62 1.99
CA ASP A 90 -10.70 -0.32 0.90
C ASP A 90 -9.39 -0.04 0.15
N PHE A 91 -9.02 1.23 -0.04
CA PHE A 91 -7.76 1.61 -0.68
C PHE A 91 -6.57 1.14 0.14
N LEU A 92 -6.59 1.35 1.45
CA LEU A 92 -5.53 0.89 2.36
C LEU A 92 -5.37 -0.63 2.35
N LYS A 93 -6.49 -1.38 2.31
CA LYS A 93 -6.47 -2.84 2.17
C LYS A 93 -5.89 -3.29 0.83
N ASP A 94 -6.28 -2.64 -0.25
CA ASP A 94 -5.80 -2.97 -1.60
C ASP A 94 -4.29 -2.66 -1.73
N LEU A 95 -3.79 -1.60 -1.10
CA LEU A 95 -2.36 -1.29 -1.05
C LEU A 95 -1.55 -2.38 -0.33
N GLN A 96 -1.98 -2.77 0.87
CA GLN A 96 -1.29 -3.80 1.67
C GLN A 96 -1.33 -5.16 0.96
N LYS A 97 -2.51 -5.56 0.47
CA LYS A 97 -2.74 -6.90 -0.06
C LYS A 97 -2.33 -7.05 -1.53
N ASP A 98 -2.81 -6.18 -2.40
CA ASP A 98 -2.71 -6.36 -3.84
C ASP A 98 -1.55 -5.57 -4.45
N GLY A 99 -1.12 -4.47 -3.83
CA GLY A 99 0.09 -3.74 -4.23
C GLY A 99 1.36 -4.45 -3.76
N ILE A 100 1.65 -4.35 -2.46
CA ILE A 100 2.92 -4.82 -1.88
C ILE A 100 3.11 -6.33 -2.09
N SER A 101 2.09 -7.14 -1.76
CA SER A 101 2.25 -8.59 -1.82
C SER A 101 2.38 -9.10 -3.25
N LYS A 102 1.65 -8.53 -4.22
CA LYS A 102 1.69 -9.01 -5.61
C LYS A 102 3.06 -8.77 -6.23
N ASP A 103 3.60 -7.57 -6.06
CA ASP A 103 4.80 -7.15 -6.77
C ASP A 103 6.09 -7.60 -6.08
N TYR A 104 6.05 -7.84 -4.76
CA TYR A 104 7.23 -8.24 -3.99
C TYR A 104 7.13 -9.61 -3.31
N SER A 105 6.09 -10.42 -3.57
CA SER A 105 5.92 -11.75 -2.94
C SER A 105 7.16 -12.65 -3.02
N LYS A 106 7.87 -12.66 -4.15
CA LYS A 106 9.07 -13.50 -4.30
C LYS A 106 10.21 -13.04 -3.40
N GLN A 107 10.39 -11.74 -3.24
CA GLN A 107 11.43 -11.14 -2.41
C GLN A 107 11.06 -11.25 -0.93
N ILE A 108 9.80 -11.02 -0.56
CA ILE A 108 9.30 -11.22 0.80
C ILE A 108 9.52 -12.67 1.24
N LYS A 109 9.21 -13.64 0.36
CA LYS A 109 9.46 -15.07 0.61
C LYS A 109 10.94 -15.44 0.72
N LYS A 110 11.82 -14.78 -0.04
CA LYS A 110 13.27 -15.03 0.08
C LYS A 110 13.85 -14.43 1.37
N GLY A 111 13.46 -13.21 1.71
CA GLY A 111 13.85 -12.54 2.95
C GLY A 111 13.41 -13.31 4.19
N SER A 112 12.19 -13.87 4.18
CA SER A 112 11.72 -14.75 5.26
C SER A 112 12.55 -16.03 5.36
N ILE A 113 12.89 -16.69 4.26
CA ILE A 113 13.74 -17.91 4.28
C ILE A 113 15.11 -17.64 4.91
N ILE A 114 15.76 -16.51 4.62
CA ILE A 114 17.08 -16.16 5.19
C ILE A 114 16.96 -15.89 6.69
N ALA A 115 15.94 -15.13 7.13
CA ALA A 115 15.65 -14.90 8.54
C ALA A 115 15.33 -16.21 9.29
N THR A 116 14.55 -17.10 8.66
CA THR A 116 14.21 -18.44 9.17
C THR A 116 15.45 -19.33 9.25
N GLN A 117 16.42 -19.25 8.33
CA GLN A 117 17.69 -20.00 8.45
C GLN A 117 18.52 -19.54 9.65
N LEU A 118 18.57 -18.24 9.91
CA LEU A 118 19.28 -17.67 11.07
C LEU A 118 18.62 -18.08 12.40
N GLN A 119 17.28 -18.09 12.46
CA GLN A 119 16.54 -18.53 13.64
C GLN A 119 16.48 -20.05 13.80
N SER A 120 16.40 -20.82 12.72
CA SER A 120 16.41 -22.29 12.78
C SER A 120 17.77 -22.85 13.23
N ALA A 121 18.86 -22.09 13.06
CA ALA A 121 20.13 -22.40 13.70
C ALA A 121 20.05 -22.28 15.24
N MET A 122 19.19 -21.41 15.77
CA MET A 122 18.91 -21.27 17.21
C MET A 122 17.83 -22.26 17.69
N ALA A 123 16.80 -22.54 16.88
CA ALA A 123 15.72 -23.47 17.19
C ALA A 123 16.09 -24.95 16.99
N LYS A 124 17.29 -25.26 16.48
CA LYS A 124 17.78 -26.64 16.30
C LYS A 124 17.90 -27.45 17.60
N HIS A 125 17.73 -26.82 18.77
CA HIS A 125 17.62 -27.50 20.06
C HIS A 125 16.16 -27.77 20.51
N ALA A 126 15.15 -27.30 19.77
CA ALA A 126 13.73 -27.51 20.05
C ALA A 126 13.03 -28.17 18.85
N LEU A 127 12.73 -29.46 19.04
CA LEU A 127 12.04 -30.45 18.21
C LEU A 127 11.41 -30.07 16.85
N GLU A 128 11.67 -30.98 15.92
CA GLU A 128 11.17 -31.10 14.55
C GLU A 128 9.64 -31.14 14.47
N SER A 129 9.05 -30.12 13.84
CA SER A 129 7.71 -30.24 13.25
C SER A 129 7.59 -29.31 12.05
N THR A 130 7.27 -29.90 10.91
CA THR A 130 7.12 -29.21 9.61
C THR A 130 5.94 -28.23 9.61
N LEU A 131 4.94 -28.45 10.47
CA LEU A 131 3.81 -27.53 10.66
C LEU A 131 4.24 -26.18 11.25
N PHE A 132 5.20 -26.18 12.17
CA PHE A 132 5.70 -24.93 12.77
C PHE A 132 6.50 -24.10 11.80
N LYS A 133 7.19 -24.73 10.82
CA LYS A 133 7.92 -24.00 9.79
C LYS A 133 6.98 -23.20 8.90
N HIS A 134 5.89 -23.81 8.44
CA HIS A 134 4.92 -23.12 7.60
C HIS A 134 4.17 -22.00 8.36
N SER A 135 3.90 -22.17 9.66
CA SER A 135 3.31 -21.08 10.44
C SER A 135 4.30 -19.93 10.67
N LEU A 136 5.57 -20.24 10.93
CA LEU A 136 6.61 -19.21 11.13
C LEU A 136 6.88 -18.42 9.83
N ASP A 137 7.06 -19.11 8.71
CA ASP A 137 7.33 -18.45 7.42
C ASP A 137 6.19 -17.51 7.00
N LYS A 138 4.94 -17.92 7.25
CA LYS A 138 3.77 -17.06 6.99
C LYS A 138 3.74 -15.83 7.91
N VAL A 139 4.01 -16.03 9.20
CA VAL A 139 4.06 -14.92 10.18
C VAL A 139 5.14 -13.91 9.81
N TYR A 140 6.30 -14.36 9.29
CA TYR A 140 7.35 -13.47 8.81
C TYR A 140 7.01 -12.76 7.49
N GLU A 141 6.38 -13.46 6.54
CA GLU A 141 5.90 -12.84 5.30
C GLU A 141 4.87 -11.74 5.60
N ASP A 142 3.95 -12.02 6.52
CA ASP A 142 2.97 -11.03 7.00
C ASP A 142 3.68 -9.85 7.70
N SER A 143 4.63 -10.10 8.62
CA SER A 143 5.33 -9.00 9.32
C SER A 143 6.13 -8.08 8.40
N ILE A 144 6.87 -8.65 7.43
CA ILE A 144 7.63 -7.85 6.45
C ILE A 144 6.69 -6.99 5.61
N ARG A 145 5.55 -7.55 5.18
CA ARG A 145 4.54 -6.80 4.42
C ARG A 145 3.98 -5.66 5.25
N ASP A 146 3.68 -5.91 6.51
CA ASP A 146 3.06 -4.92 7.40
C ASP A 146 4.05 -3.78 7.71
N ASP A 147 5.35 -4.09 7.87
CA ASP A 147 6.41 -3.08 7.98
C ASP A 147 6.49 -2.19 6.73
N LEU A 148 6.53 -2.80 5.53
CA LEU A 148 6.55 -2.05 4.26
C LEU A 148 5.29 -1.20 4.06
N PHE A 149 4.15 -1.66 4.59
CA PHE A 149 2.91 -0.91 4.55
C PHE A 149 2.96 0.29 5.50
N VAL A 150 3.47 0.13 6.73
CA VAL A 150 3.68 1.24 7.67
C VAL A 150 4.61 2.30 7.08
N ASP A 151 5.73 1.87 6.50
CA ASP A 151 6.69 2.74 5.83
C ASP A 151 6.03 3.57 4.70
N LEU A 152 5.17 2.92 3.90
CA LEU A 152 4.40 3.57 2.85
C LEU A 152 3.42 4.62 3.42
N LEU A 153 2.72 4.28 4.52
CA LEU A 153 1.78 5.18 5.17
C LEU A 153 2.45 6.47 5.67
N GLU A 154 3.73 6.45 6.06
CA GLU A 154 4.44 7.68 6.46
C GLU A 154 4.56 8.71 5.32
N LYS A 155 4.42 8.27 4.08
CA LYS A 155 4.54 9.11 2.87
C LYS A 155 3.20 9.41 2.22
N LEU A 156 2.12 8.85 2.75
CA LEU A 156 0.78 8.98 2.20
C LEU A 156 -0.09 9.86 3.11
N GLU A 157 -0.72 10.86 2.52
CA GLU A 157 -1.71 11.71 3.17
C GLU A 157 -3.04 11.55 2.45
N ILE A 158 -4.11 11.18 3.14
CA ILE A 158 -5.45 11.15 2.54
C ILE A 158 -6.32 12.17 3.25
N ARG A 159 -6.70 13.21 2.52
CA ARG A 159 -7.35 14.41 3.06
C ARG A 159 -8.69 14.66 2.39
N SER A 160 -9.62 15.19 3.17
CA SER A 160 -10.82 15.80 2.61
C SER A 160 -10.53 17.18 2.04
N LEU A 161 -11.49 17.76 1.31
CA LEU A 161 -11.39 19.13 0.78
C LEU A 161 -11.17 20.18 1.89
N SER A 162 -11.73 20.00 3.09
CA SER A 162 -11.46 20.89 4.24
C SER A 162 -10.14 20.61 4.97
N GLY A 163 -9.38 19.60 4.54
CA GLY A 163 -8.09 19.23 5.12
C GLY A 163 -8.19 18.22 6.28
N LYS A 164 -9.37 17.67 6.56
CA LYS A 164 -9.53 16.59 7.55
C LYS A 164 -8.72 15.37 7.11
N ASP A 165 -7.99 14.75 8.04
CA ASP A 165 -7.41 13.43 7.82
C ASP A 165 -8.52 12.39 7.68
N LEU A 166 -8.45 11.57 6.62
CA LEU A 166 -9.43 10.53 6.35
C LEU A 166 -8.92 9.14 6.73
N ILE A 167 -7.64 8.99 7.11
CA ILE A 167 -7.10 7.72 7.61
C ILE A 167 -7.58 7.51 9.05
N ASP A 168 -8.27 6.39 9.30
CA ASP A 168 -8.53 5.91 10.66
C ASP A 168 -7.33 5.11 11.16
N TRP A 169 -6.38 5.82 11.77
CA TRP A 169 -5.14 5.24 12.31
C TRP A 169 -5.37 4.15 13.36
N ASN A 170 -6.57 4.04 13.95
CA ASN A 170 -6.91 2.98 14.91
C ASN A 170 -7.46 1.71 14.24
N LYS A 171 -7.69 1.74 12.93
CA LYS A 171 -8.26 0.63 12.14
C LYS A 171 -7.46 0.32 10.88
N LEU A 172 -6.14 0.52 10.95
CA LEU A 172 -5.26 0.12 9.85
C LEU A 172 -5.37 -1.40 9.61
N PRO A 173 -5.32 -1.85 8.35
CA PRO A 173 -5.23 -3.26 8.05
C PRO A 173 -3.79 -3.70 8.35
N LEU A 174 -3.51 -4.10 9.58
CA LEU A 174 -2.24 -4.63 10.09
C LEU A 174 -2.51 -5.94 10.83
#